data_AF-A0A8J7Q408-F1
#
_entry.id   AF-A0A8J7Q408-F1
#
_cell.length_a   1.000
_cell.length_b   1.000
_cell.length_c   1.000
_cell.angle_alpha   90.00
_cell.angle_beta   90.00
_cell.angle_gamma   90.00
#
_symmetry.space_group_name_H-M   'P 1'
#
loop_
_entity.id
_entity.type
_entity.pdbx_description
1 polymer ?
#
loop_
_entity_poly.entity_id
_entity_poly.type
_entity_poly.pdbx_seq_one_letter_code
_entity_poly.pdbx_strand_id
1 'polypeptide(L)'
;MRAAALSTLCLGLLILVNGVSAQPAPPAVAVKVAKDAAKEEAKKDEPFDQHRADLETIKSAGYAEDVKSLTDFFRNHTVTEADKARINGIIQKLGDDTFEVRESASAELSRSGVPAIALLRAAINAKDADYEIARRCELALKIIEKVPTRSLATAAARLLAKQKADGITEVLLKYLPLADDESVGEEIRNTLAALAVRDGKPDRTLEGALESKEALQRGAAAEAFARANDKDTRERMKAFLKKETDTDVKLLIALALVNDGRDKEVVPEVIRLMAEVPLERGWRAEELLWRIAGEEGPAVSLGNDKPSRDKARDEWAKWWAANEKKVDLAKLDQESSYGLTIVCEAPFRGGQGRVVALGGDGKERWKVSGLNWPMDAVPLAGKKILIAEHNRNRIVEREIDGNKEIWSEMINQPVNVGRLPNGVTWAVGRNQIIEWERGDKNGKKHVFDFNRNEYDIVAGARLKNGDYVLLTQNQQLLKVDRKGAITKAHNVGGNGVNYYATVDVLPSGKVLVTLMNSLTEFDLESGKTGWSANYQYATSAVRLRNGNTLVGHQNNGKIVELDKDGKPTKWEYRGTDTSYRPFRAFKR
;
A
#
# COMPACT_ATOMS: atom_id res chain seq x y z
N MET A 1 -80.76 36.01 -31.74
CA MET A 1 -80.10 35.25 -30.66
C MET A 1 -79.00 36.14 -30.08
N ARG A 2 -79.17 36.60 -28.83
CA ARG A 2 -78.33 37.62 -28.15
C ARG A 2 -76.99 36.97 -27.71
N ALA A 3 -75.79 37.54 -27.97
CA ALA A 3 -75.05 38.57 -27.19
C ALA A 3 -74.78 38.11 -25.73
N ALA A 4 -73.66 38.27 -25.03
CA ALA A 4 -72.45 39.10 -25.13
C ALA A 4 -71.35 38.57 -24.14
N ALA A 5 -70.29 39.35 -23.98
CA ALA A 5 -69.03 39.12 -23.27
C ALA A 5 -69.03 39.17 -21.71
N LEU A 6 -67.87 38.76 -21.16
CA LEU A 6 -67.16 39.22 -19.94
C LEU A 6 -67.73 38.94 -18.53
N SER A 7 -66.91 38.34 -17.64
CA SER A 7 -66.32 39.03 -16.44
C SER A 7 -65.47 38.09 -15.54
N THR A 8 -64.37 38.65 -15.05
CA THR A 8 -63.34 38.19 -14.09
C THR A 8 -63.84 37.81 -12.69
N LEU A 9 -63.14 36.87 -12.01
CA LEU A 9 -62.80 37.00 -10.57
C LEU A 9 -61.65 36.05 -10.16
N CYS A 10 -60.56 36.62 -9.64
CA CYS A 10 -59.54 35.94 -8.85
C CYS A 10 -59.94 35.95 -7.37
N LEU A 11 -59.80 34.83 -6.66
CA LEU A 11 -59.63 34.84 -5.20
C LEU A 11 -58.89 33.57 -4.75
N GLY A 12 -57.83 33.76 -3.96
CA GLY A 12 -57.01 32.70 -3.37
C GLY A 12 -57.61 32.11 -2.09
N LEU A 13 -57.02 31.01 -1.62
CA LEU A 13 -57.29 30.48 -0.29
C LEU A 13 -55.97 30.07 0.41
N LEU A 14 -55.79 30.63 1.62
CA LEU A 14 -54.70 30.42 2.56
C LEU A 14 -54.67 29.00 3.14
N ILE A 15 -53.46 28.52 3.44
CA ILE A 15 -53.20 27.35 4.30
C ILE A 15 -52.83 27.87 5.70
N LEU A 16 -53.53 27.38 6.73
CA LEU A 16 -53.25 27.60 8.14
C LEU A 16 -52.15 26.63 8.63
N VAL A 17 -51.09 27.17 9.23
CA VAL A 17 -50.03 26.44 9.92
C VAL A 17 -50.21 26.66 11.42
N ASN A 18 -50.33 25.57 12.20
CA ASN A 18 -50.25 25.60 13.66
C ASN A 18 -48.81 25.34 14.11
N GLY A 19 -48.38 26.11 15.11
CA GLY A 19 -46.99 26.33 15.47
C GLY A 19 -46.33 25.28 16.38
N VAL A 20 -45.00 25.32 16.35
CA VAL A 20 -44.08 24.79 17.36
C VAL A 20 -43.20 25.96 17.80
N SER A 21 -43.04 26.12 19.12
CA SER A 21 -42.36 27.24 19.75
C SER A 21 -40.86 27.28 19.44
N ALA A 22 -40.35 28.49 19.23
CA ALA A 22 -38.93 28.77 19.02
C ALA A 22 -38.15 28.73 20.35
N GLN A 23 -37.09 27.91 20.41
CA GLN A 23 -36.02 28.07 21.40
C GLN A 23 -35.08 29.22 20.97
N PRO A 24 -34.58 30.04 21.91
CA PRO A 24 -33.73 31.18 21.60
C PRO A 24 -32.32 30.75 21.20
N ALA A 25 -31.75 31.43 20.19
CA ALA A 25 -30.39 31.23 19.73
C ALA A 25 -29.35 31.54 20.83
N PRO A 26 -28.23 30.79 20.91
CA PRO A 26 -27.16 31.10 21.84
C PRO A 26 -26.47 32.43 21.49
N PRO A 27 -25.93 33.17 22.48
CA PRO A 27 -25.39 34.50 22.25
C PRO A 27 -24.12 34.46 21.41
N ALA A 28 -24.02 35.37 20.44
CA ALA A 28 -22.83 35.57 19.63
C ALA A 28 -21.68 36.10 20.50
N VAL A 29 -20.69 35.25 20.79
CA VAL A 29 -19.42 35.67 21.37
C VAL A 29 -18.61 36.33 20.25
N ALA A 30 -18.53 37.66 20.28
CA ALA A 30 -17.66 38.42 19.41
C ALA A 30 -16.19 38.17 19.80
N VAL A 31 -15.51 37.29 19.06
CA VAL A 31 -14.06 37.15 19.15
C VAL A 31 -13.44 38.40 18.51
N LYS A 32 -12.91 39.30 19.33
CA LYS A 32 -12.05 40.39 18.87
C LYS A 32 -10.78 39.78 18.29
N VAL A 33 -10.64 39.84 16.96
CA VAL A 33 -9.40 39.50 16.27
C VAL A 33 -8.35 40.52 16.70
N ALA A 34 -7.31 40.05 17.41
CA ALA A 34 -6.13 40.84 17.69
C ALA A 34 -5.49 41.24 16.36
N LYS A 35 -5.55 42.53 16.02
CA LYS A 35 -4.65 43.14 15.03
C LYS A 35 -3.29 43.18 15.70
N ASP A 36 -2.47 42.17 15.41
CA ASP A 36 -1.00 42.21 15.35
C ASP A 36 -0.48 40.77 15.18
N ALA A 37 -0.91 40.11 14.11
CA ALA A 37 -0.16 38.97 13.59
C ALA A 37 0.85 39.54 12.59
N ALA A 38 2.11 39.59 13.00
CA ALA A 38 3.22 39.85 12.10
C ALA A 38 3.06 38.95 10.86
N LYS A 39 3.27 39.53 9.67
CA LYS A 39 3.39 38.77 8.42
C LYS A 39 4.57 37.80 8.56
N GLU A 40 4.29 36.57 9.02
CA GLU A 40 5.16 35.45 8.71
C GLU A 40 5.02 35.21 7.21
N GLU A 41 6.04 35.61 6.46
CA GLU A 41 6.19 35.23 5.07
C GLU A 41 6.06 33.71 4.98
N ALA A 42 5.09 33.24 4.20
CA ALA A 42 4.92 31.82 3.91
C ALA A 42 6.21 31.28 3.31
N LYS A 43 7.01 30.58 4.11
CA LYS A 43 8.15 29.79 3.61
C LYS A 43 7.58 28.80 2.60
N LYS A 44 8.09 28.85 1.37
CA LYS A 44 7.74 27.90 0.30
C LYS A 44 7.84 26.46 0.84
N ASP A 45 6.82 25.65 0.55
CA ASP A 45 6.80 24.23 0.89
C ASP A 45 8.05 23.53 0.35
N GLU A 46 8.97 23.15 1.25
CA GLU A 46 10.12 22.33 0.90
C GLU A 46 9.63 20.91 0.56
N PRO A 47 10.12 20.29 -0.53
CA PRO A 47 9.84 18.88 -0.84
C PRO A 47 10.13 17.97 0.36
N PHE A 48 9.40 16.85 0.48
CA PHE A 48 9.68 15.86 1.52
C PHE A 48 11.14 15.40 1.44
N ASP A 49 11.89 15.72 2.48
CA ASP A 49 13.29 15.32 2.61
C ASP A 49 13.35 14.03 3.40
N GLN A 50 13.49 12.92 2.67
CA GLN A 50 13.58 11.59 3.25
C GLN A 50 14.79 11.46 4.21
N HIS A 51 15.91 12.10 3.90
CA HIS A 51 17.10 12.04 4.74
C HIS A 51 16.87 12.76 6.07
N ARG A 52 16.27 13.96 6.02
CA ARG A 52 15.86 14.69 7.24
C ARG A 52 14.88 13.87 8.09
N ALA A 53 13.88 13.25 7.47
CA ALA A 53 12.91 12.40 8.17
C ALA A 53 13.56 11.19 8.85
N ASP A 54 14.56 10.58 8.22
CA ASP A 54 15.31 9.46 8.82
C ASP A 54 16.15 9.91 10.02
N LEU A 55 16.82 11.06 9.91
CA LEU A 55 17.58 11.64 11.02
C LEU A 55 16.68 11.96 12.21
N GLU A 56 15.51 12.57 11.97
CA GLU A 56 14.51 12.82 13.02
C GLU A 56 14.04 11.51 13.67
N THR A 57 13.79 10.47 12.87
CA THR A 57 13.34 9.16 13.35
C THR A 57 14.38 8.51 14.27
N ILE A 58 15.66 8.47 13.85
CA ILE A 58 16.74 7.86 14.64
C ILE A 58 17.02 8.66 15.93
N LYS A 59 17.03 10.00 15.85
CA LYS A 59 17.21 10.89 17.02
C LYS A 59 16.08 10.75 18.03
N SER A 60 14.84 10.51 17.59
CA SER A 60 13.68 10.32 18.49
C SER A 60 13.81 9.07 19.38
N ALA A 61 14.62 8.10 18.97
CA ALA A 61 14.95 6.91 19.75
C ALA A 61 16.30 6.99 20.48
N GLY A 62 16.96 8.16 20.49
CA GLY A 62 18.24 8.38 21.18
C GLY A 62 19.47 7.81 20.46
N TYR A 63 19.34 7.40 19.20
CA TYR A 63 20.47 7.00 18.37
C TYR A 63 21.09 8.22 17.69
N ALA A 64 22.40 8.14 17.41
CA ALA A 64 23.13 9.10 16.62
C ALA A 64 23.17 8.67 15.14
N GLU A 65 23.50 9.61 14.26
CA GLU A 65 23.54 9.39 12.80
C GLU A 65 24.85 8.77 12.30
N ASP A 66 25.82 8.55 13.19
CA ASP A 66 27.09 7.95 12.84
C ASP A 66 26.97 6.42 12.63
N VAL A 67 27.90 5.87 11.83
CA VAL A 67 27.92 4.45 11.47
C VAL A 67 27.89 3.55 12.71
N LYS A 68 28.61 3.90 13.77
CA LYS A 68 28.70 3.05 14.96
C LYS A 68 27.33 2.98 15.63
N SER A 69 26.67 4.11 15.86
CA SER A 69 25.34 4.12 16.48
C SER A 69 24.29 3.36 15.66
N LEU A 70 24.28 3.54 14.34
CA LEU A 70 23.35 2.85 13.44
C LEU A 70 23.63 1.34 13.33
N THR A 71 24.90 0.92 13.31
CA THR A 71 25.23 -0.52 13.30
C THR A 71 25.02 -1.17 14.67
N ASP A 72 25.25 -0.44 15.77
CA ASP A 72 24.93 -0.90 17.13
C ASP A 72 23.42 -1.14 17.30
N PHE A 73 22.56 -0.33 16.67
CA PHE A 73 21.12 -0.62 16.60
C PHE A 73 20.90 -2.04 16.08
N PHE A 74 21.35 -2.38 14.87
CA PHE A 74 21.11 -3.70 14.29
C PHE A 74 21.78 -4.84 15.07
N ARG A 75 22.99 -4.64 15.59
CA ARG A 75 23.68 -5.63 16.44
C ARG A 75 22.88 -5.94 17.69
N ASN A 76 22.37 -4.92 18.36
CA ASN A 76 21.55 -5.08 19.56
C ASN A 76 20.19 -5.70 19.25
N HIS A 77 19.68 -5.56 18.03
CA HIS A 77 18.45 -6.25 17.59
C HIS A 77 18.72 -7.66 17.01
N THR A 78 19.97 -8.10 16.97
CA THR A 78 20.34 -9.47 16.56
C THR A 78 20.40 -10.35 17.82
N VAL A 79 19.26 -10.88 18.24
CA VAL A 79 19.12 -11.69 19.47
C VAL A 79 19.96 -12.96 19.36
N THR A 80 20.89 -13.17 20.29
CA THR A 80 21.65 -14.43 20.34
C THR A 80 20.77 -15.57 20.88
N GLU A 81 21.11 -16.83 20.60
CA GLU A 81 20.38 -17.96 21.19
C GLU A 81 20.42 -17.95 22.73
N ALA A 82 21.50 -17.42 23.31
CA ALA A 82 21.61 -17.22 24.77
C ALA A 82 20.62 -16.15 25.27
N ASP A 83 20.50 -15.02 24.56
CA ASP A 83 19.51 -13.98 24.90
C ASP A 83 18.09 -14.50 24.75
N LYS A 84 17.82 -15.27 23.70
CA LYS A 84 16.53 -15.89 23.45
C LYS A 84 16.14 -16.85 24.58
N ALA A 85 17.06 -17.72 25.00
CA ALA A 85 16.83 -18.62 26.12
C ALA A 85 16.55 -17.86 27.42
N ARG A 86 17.36 -16.82 27.72
CA ARG A 86 17.19 -15.99 28.91
C ARG A 86 15.84 -15.27 28.91
N ILE A 87 15.49 -14.57 27.83
CA ILE A 87 14.27 -13.76 27.73
C ILE A 87 13.02 -14.66 27.75
N ASN A 88 13.03 -15.80 27.05
CA ASN A 88 11.93 -16.76 27.13
C ASN A 88 11.75 -17.32 28.54
N GLY A 89 12.85 -17.56 29.28
CA GLY A 89 12.79 -17.95 30.68
C GLY A 89 12.14 -16.87 31.58
N ILE A 90 12.38 -15.59 31.29
CA ILE A 90 11.70 -14.48 31.99
C ILE A 90 10.21 -14.44 31.61
N ILE A 91 9.88 -14.58 30.32
CA ILE A 91 8.48 -14.60 29.83
C ILE A 91 7.69 -15.72 30.49
N GLN A 92 8.26 -16.92 30.65
CA GLN A 92 7.59 -18.04 31.34
C GLN A 92 7.25 -17.70 32.79
N LYS A 93 8.14 -17.00 33.52
CA LYS A 93 7.91 -16.58 34.91
C LYS A 93 6.80 -15.53 35.06
N LEU A 94 6.36 -14.90 33.97
CA LEU A 94 5.21 -13.99 34.02
C LEU A 94 3.88 -14.71 34.30
N GLY A 95 3.82 -16.03 34.10
CA GLY A 95 2.66 -16.87 34.41
C GLY A 95 2.81 -17.65 35.71
N ASP A 96 3.81 -17.36 36.54
CA ASP A 96 4.01 -18.05 37.82
C ASP A 96 2.84 -17.76 38.77
N ASP A 97 2.42 -18.72 39.60
CA ASP A 97 1.33 -18.52 40.57
C ASP A 97 1.67 -17.46 41.64
N THR A 98 2.97 -17.27 41.91
CA THR A 98 3.48 -16.35 42.92
C THR A 98 3.56 -14.92 42.37
N PHE A 99 2.85 -13.99 43.01
CA PHE A 99 2.80 -12.58 42.58
C PHE A 99 4.19 -11.92 42.54
N GLU A 100 5.02 -12.15 43.55
CA GLU A 100 6.37 -11.59 43.65
C GLU A 100 7.28 -12.04 42.51
N VAL A 101 7.11 -13.28 42.03
CA VAL A 101 7.85 -13.83 40.89
C VAL A 101 7.43 -13.12 39.61
N ARG A 102 6.12 -12.92 39.40
CA ARG A 102 5.60 -12.19 38.23
C ARG A 102 6.05 -10.73 38.20
N GLU A 103 6.01 -10.04 39.34
CA GLU A 103 6.47 -8.65 39.46
C GLU A 103 7.96 -8.50 39.17
N SER A 104 8.78 -9.38 39.76
CA SER A 104 10.23 -9.39 39.52
C SER A 104 10.55 -9.66 38.04
N ALA A 105 9.90 -10.67 37.44
CA ALA A 105 10.02 -10.98 36.03
C ALA A 105 9.59 -9.82 35.13
N SER A 106 8.52 -9.09 35.48
CA SER A 106 8.04 -7.94 34.71
C SER A 106 9.02 -6.76 34.75
N ALA A 107 9.62 -6.50 35.90
CA ALA A 107 10.64 -5.47 36.06
C ALA A 107 11.92 -5.83 35.28
N GLU A 108 12.34 -7.10 35.31
CA GLU A 108 13.48 -7.59 34.56
C GLU A 108 13.23 -7.55 33.04
N LEU A 109 12.04 -7.96 32.61
CA LEU A 109 11.65 -7.97 31.20
C LEU A 109 11.62 -6.56 30.63
N SER A 110 11.08 -5.59 31.36
CA SER A 110 11.04 -4.17 30.95
C SER A 110 12.43 -3.55 30.80
N ARG A 111 13.46 -4.14 31.43
CA ARG A 111 14.87 -3.74 31.30
C ARG A 111 15.65 -4.55 30.27
N SER A 112 15.07 -5.61 29.71
CA SER A 112 15.73 -6.45 28.71
C SER A 112 15.92 -5.72 27.37
N GLY A 113 15.20 -4.61 27.17
CA GLY A 113 15.40 -3.71 26.04
C GLY A 113 15.04 -4.35 24.70
N VAL A 114 15.60 -3.76 23.67
CA VAL A 114 15.44 -4.11 22.25
C VAL A 114 15.43 -5.63 21.93
N PRO A 115 16.36 -6.47 22.44
CA PRO A 115 16.37 -7.90 22.12
C PRO A 115 15.08 -8.64 22.51
N ALA A 116 14.31 -8.10 23.46
CA ALA A 116 13.07 -8.71 23.91
C ALA A 116 11.90 -8.50 22.93
N ILE A 117 11.92 -7.46 22.08
CA ILE A 117 10.75 -7.01 21.30
C ILE A 117 10.13 -8.15 20.48
N ALA A 118 10.94 -8.87 19.70
CA ALA A 118 10.44 -9.97 18.86
C ALA A 118 9.86 -11.13 19.69
N LEU A 119 10.48 -11.44 20.84
CA LEU A 119 10.04 -12.51 21.74
C LEU A 119 8.76 -12.13 22.50
N LEU A 120 8.63 -10.86 22.89
CA LEU A 120 7.41 -10.31 23.47
C LEU A 120 6.25 -10.42 22.48
N ARG A 121 6.44 -10.01 21.22
CA ARG A 121 5.43 -10.13 20.16
C ARG A 121 5.05 -11.59 19.91
N ALA A 122 6.02 -12.50 19.90
CA ALA A 122 5.76 -13.92 19.74
C ALA A 122 4.90 -14.48 20.89
N ALA A 123 5.20 -14.09 22.14
CA ALA A 123 4.43 -14.48 23.31
C ALA A 123 3.00 -13.92 23.30
N ILE A 124 2.82 -12.64 22.93
CA ILE A 124 1.51 -11.98 22.83
C ILE A 124 0.63 -12.66 21.76
N ASN A 125 1.20 -13.05 20.63
CA ASN A 125 0.46 -13.60 19.49
C ASN A 125 0.39 -15.14 19.48
N ALA A 126 0.83 -15.81 20.56
CA ALA A 126 0.73 -17.27 20.63
C ALA A 126 -0.74 -17.71 20.60
N LYS A 127 -1.02 -18.81 19.89
CA LYS A 127 -2.38 -19.32 19.65
C LYS A 127 -3.16 -19.56 20.96
N ASP A 128 -2.44 -20.02 21.99
CA ASP A 128 -2.96 -20.32 23.32
C ASP A 128 -2.25 -19.45 24.39
N ALA A 129 -2.00 -18.17 24.06
CA ALA A 129 -1.32 -17.24 24.96
C ALA A 129 -2.06 -17.10 26.30
N ASP A 130 -1.35 -17.31 27.41
CA ASP A 130 -1.86 -17.00 28.74
C ASP A 130 -2.13 -15.48 28.85
N TYR A 131 -3.30 -15.12 29.40
CA TYR A 131 -3.73 -13.72 29.44
C TYR A 131 -2.83 -12.83 30.30
N GLU A 132 -2.30 -13.34 31.42
CA GLU A 132 -1.39 -12.59 32.29
C GLU A 132 -0.03 -12.41 31.61
N ILE A 133 0.51 -13.46 30.98
CA ILE A 133 1.76 -13.40 30.22
C ILE A 133 1.62 -12.38 29.07
N ALA A 134 0.57 -12.50 28.26
CA ALA A 134 0.32 -11.60 27.13
C ALA A 134 0.21 -10.15 27.61
N ARG A 135 -0.57 -9.89 28.66
CA ARG A 135 -0.76 -8.55 29.21
C ARG A 135 0.53 -7.92 29.72
N ARG A 136 1.37 -8.68 30.44
CA ARG A 136 2.65 -8.18 30.95
C ARG A 136 3.67 -7.99 29.83
N CYS A 137 3.64 -8.84 28.79
CA CYS A 137 4.44 -8.63 27.59
C CYS A 137 4.05 -7.35 26.85
N GLU A 138 2.75 -7.02 26.73
CA GLU A 138 2.28 -5.75 26.17
C GLU A 138 2.81 -4.54 26.95
N LEU A 139 2.77 -4.61 28.29
CA LEU A 139 3.26 -3.54 29.16
C LEU A 139 4.78 -3.35 29.00
N ALA A 140 5.55 -4.44 29.01
CA ALA A 140 6.99 -4.38 28.76
C ALA A 140 7.29 -3.81 27.38
N LEU A 141 6.55 -4.23 26.34
CA LEU A 141 6.71 -3.73 24.98
C LEU A 141 6.46 -2.22 24.90
N LYS A 142 5.44 -1.70 25.58
CA LYS A 142 5.15 -0.25 25.63
C LYS A 142 6.26 0.58 26.30
N ILE A 143 6.99 -0.01 27.25
CA ILE A 143 8.12 0.63 27.92
C ILE A 143 9.35 0.64 27.01
N ILE A 144 9.60 -0.48 26.34
CA ILE A 144 10.81 -0.72 25.53
C ILE A 144 10.70 -0.03 24.15
N GLU A 145 9.59 -0.23 23.45
CA GLU A 145 9.39 0.21 22.07
C GLU A 145 8.69 1.58 22.02
N LYS A 146 9.41 2.64 22.39
CA LYS A 146 8.88 4.03 22.30
C LYS A 146 8.73 4.52 20.87
N VAL A 147 9.56 4.03 19.97
CA VAL A 147 9.49 4.27 18.53
C VAL A 147 9.38 2.91 17.84
N PRO A 148 8.45 2.71 16.89
CA PRO A 148 8.29 1.41 16.26
C PRO A 148 9.59 0.95 15.60
N THR A 149 10.07 -0.24 15.98
CA THR A 149 11.34 -0.86 15.57
C THR A 149 11.49 -0.90 14.06
N ARG A 150 10.40 -1.21 13.34
CA ARG A 150 10.39 -1.18 11.87
C ARG A 150 10.82 0.17 11.30
N SER A 151 10.37 1.28 11.90
CA SER A 151 10.70 2.63 11.46
C SER A 151 12.18 2.93 11.65
N LEU A 152 12.71 2.52 12.81
CA LEU A 152 14.12 2.68 13.13
C LEU A 152 14.99 1.84 12.21
N ALA A 153 14.62 0.58 11.97
CA ALA A 153 15.36 -0.32 11.09
C ALA A 153 15.37 0.21 9.64
N THR A 154 14.23 0.63 9.09
CA THR A 154 14.18 1.20 7.73
C THR A 154 14.99 2.50 7.63
N ALA A 155 14.87 3.42 8.60
CA ALA A 155 15.61 4.67 8.59
C ALA A 155 17.13 4.44 8.74
N ALA A 156 17.54 3.57 9.67
CA ALA A 156 18.94 3.23 9.90
C ALA A 156 19.57 2.57 8.67
N ALA A 157 18.87 1.64 8.01
CA ALA A 157 19.32 1.02 6.77
C ALA A 157 19.57 2.09 5.68
N ARG A 158 18.61 2.99 5.43
CA ARG A 158 18.75 4.07 4.43
C ARG A 158 19.89 5.03 4.73
N LEU A 159 20.11 5.36 6.00
CA LEU A 159 21.25 6.20 6.40
C LEU A 159 22.60 5.48 6.19
N LEU A 160 22.65 4.17 6.42
CA LEU A 160 23.85 3.34 6.20
C LEU A 160 24.18 3.15 4.72
N ALA A 161 23.19 3.20 3.81
CA ALA A 161 23.39 3.01 2.37
C ALA A 161 24.38 3.99 1.72
N LYS A 162 24.57 5.17 2.33
CA LYS A 162 25.49 6.21 1.84
C LYS A 162 26.87 6.17 2.50
N GLN A 163 27.09 5.27 3.45
CA GLN A 163 28.31 5.23 4.25
C GLN A 163 29.36 4.32 3.62
N LYS A 164 30.64 4.70 3.75
CA LYS A 164 31.78 3.92 3.21
C LYS A 164 32.45 3.02 4.25
N ALA A 165 31.94 2.95 5.47
CA ALA A 165 32.58 2.22 6.55
C ALA A 165 32.46 0.69 6.42
N ASP A 166 33.45 -0.01 6.98
CA ASP A 166 33.45 -1.48 7.03
C ASP A 166 32.49 -2.01 8.10
N GLY A 167 32.07 -3.27 7.95
CA GLY A 167 31.21 -3.96 8.92
C GLY A 167 29.71 -3.66 8.81
N ILE A 168 29.28 -2.68 8.01
CA ILE A 168 27.86 -2.40 7.74
C ILE A 168 27.18 -3.61 7.12
N THR A 169 27.75 -4.12 6.03
CA THR A 169 27.24 -5.26 5.28
C THR A 169 27.05 -6.50 6.16
N GLU A 170 28.03 -6.80 7.01
CA GLU A 170 28.00 -7.96 7.91
C GLU A 170 26.82 -7.88 8.88
N VAL A 171 26.63 -6.70 9.47
CA VAL A 171 25.56 -6.46 10.44
C VAL A 171 24.18 -6.59 9.78
N LEU A 172 24.01 -6.00 8.60
CA LEU A 172 22.73 -6.06 7.87
C LEU A 172 22.40 -7.48 7.39
N LEU A 173 23.38 -8.24 6.91
CA LEU A 173 23.17 -9.65 6.53
C LEU A 173 22.77 -10.53 7.72
N LYS A 174 23.36 -10.30 8.90
CA LYS A 174 22.99 -11.02 10.13
C LYS A 174 21.61 -10.65 10.63
N TYR A 175 21.20 -9.40 10.43
CA TYR A 175 19.89 -8.92 10.87
C TYR A 175 18.75 -9.29 9.89
N LEU A 176 19.03 -9.43 8.59
CA LEU A 176 18.01 -9.71 7.57
C LEU A 176 17.09 -10.91 7.89
N PRO A 177 17.57 -12.07 8.38
CA PRO A 177 16.70 -13.19 8.78
C PRO A 177 15.76 -12.88 9.96
N LEU A 178 16.03 -11.81 10.71
CA LEU A 178 15.28 -11.41 11.89
C LEU A 178 14.25 -10.32 11.60
N ALA A 179 14.23 -9.78 10.37
CA ALA A 179 13.26 -8.77 9.97
C ALA A 179 11.86 -9.41 9.88
N ASP A 180 10.97 -9.04 10.80
CA ASP A 180 9.58 -9.50 10.87
C ASP A 180 8.64 -8.74 9.92
N ASP A 181 9.11 -7.63 9.35
CA ASP A 181 8.38 -6.76 8.44
C ASP A 181 9.06 -6.74 7.05
N GLU A 182 8.30 -7.07 6.00
CA GLU A 182 8.81 -7.14 4.62
C GLU A 182 9.41 -5.80 4.14
N SER A 183 8.88 -4.66 4.60
CA SER A 183 9.42 -3.34 4.25
C SER A 183 10.82 -3.12 4.80
N VAL A 184 11.13 -3.69 5.97
CA VAL A 184 12.47 -3.65 6.57
C VAL A 184 13.41 -4.54 5.76
N GLY A 185 12.97 -5.75 5.42
CA GLY A 185 13.76 -6.66 4.58
C GLY A 185 14.09 -6.08 3.20
N GLU A 186 13.11 -5.44 2.54
CA GLU A 186 13.31 -4.74 1.27
C GLU A 186 14.33 -3.61 1.39
N GLU A 187 14.23 -2.78 2.43
CA GLU A 187 15.16 -1.67 2.65
C GLU A 187 16.59 -2.14 2.94
N ILE A 188 16.75 -3.23 3.69
CA ILE A 188 18.06 -3.85 3.92
C ILE A 188 18.65 -4.32 2.58
N ARG A 189 17.87 -4.98 1.73
CA ARG A 189 18.35 -5.42 0.40
C ARG A 189 18.71 -4.23 -0.50
N ASN A 190 17.95 -3.15 -0.47
CA ASN A 190 18.31 -1.89 -1.16
C ASN A 190 19.65 -1.33 -0.66
N THR A 191 19.85 -1.35 0.65
CA THR A 191 21.08 -0.89 1.29
C THR A 191 22.26 -1.77 0.92
N LEU A 192 22.11 -3.10 0.93
CA LEU A 192 23.14 -4.04 0.49
C LEU A 192 23.50 -3.86 -0.99
N ALA A 193 22.52 -3.62 -1.86
CA ALA A 193 22.77 -3.32 -3.27
C ALA A 193 23.61 -2.03 -3.45
N ALA A 194 23.33 -0.98 -2.67
CA ALA A 194 24.12 0.25 -2.69
C ALA A 194 25.57 0.05 -2.20
N LEU A 195 25.78 -0.95 -1.34
CA LEU A 195 27.10 -1.28 -0.76
C LEU A 195 27.84 -2.38 -1.52
N ALA A 196 27.20 -3.04 -2.49
CA ALA A 196 27.70 -4.23 -3.16
C ALA A 196 29.01 -4.00 -3.93
N VAL A 197 29.13 -2.83 -4.56
CA VAL A 197 30.34 -2.43 -5.29
C VAL A 197 30.70 -1.01 -4.87
N ARG A 198 31.86 -0.86 -4.23
CA ARG A 198 32.36 0.43 -3.73
C ARG A 198 33.70 0.73 -4.38
N ASP A 199 33.79 1.91 -5.02
CA ASP A 199 35.00 2.35 -5.74
C ASP A 199 35.51 1.29 -6.74
N GLY A 200 34.57 0.63 -7.44
CA GLY A 200 34.84 -0.43 -8.41
C GLY A 200 35.21 -1.80 -7.82
N LYS A 201 35.17 -1.97 -6.49
CA LYS A 201 35.53 -3.21 -5.81
C LYS A 201 34.29 -3.89 -5.21
N PRO A 202 34.09 -5.19 -5.45
CA PRO A 202 33.06 -5.97 -4.76
C PRO A 202 33.26 -5.98 -3.24
N ASP A 203 32.17 -5.92 -2.49
CA ASP A 203 32.18 -6.06 -1.04
C ASP A 203 32.52 -7.51 -0.63
N ARG A 204 33.62 -7.67 0.12
CA ARG A 204 34.13 -8.99 0.52
C ARG A 204 33.16 -9.79 1.40
N THR A 205 32.34 -9.11 2.19
CA THR A 205 31.35 -9.78 3.05
C THR A 205 30.22 -10.35 2.21
N LEU A 206 29.75 -9.61 1.19
CA LEU A 206 28.79 -10.15 0.22
C LEU A 206 29.41 -11.28 -0.62
N GLU A 207 30.69 -11.19 -0.98
CA GLU A 207 31.37 -12.29 -1.67
C GLU A 207 31.36 -13.58 -0.85
N GLY A 208 31.66 -13.50 0.44
CA GLY A 208 31.58 -14.66 1.33
C GLY A 208 30.15 -15.17 1.50
N ALA A 209 29.15 -14.27 1.52
CA ALA A 209 27.75 -14.63 1.68
C ALA A 209 27.17 -15.39 0.48
N LEU A 210 27.76 -15.29 -0.73
CA LEU A 210 27.37 -16.11 -1.88
C LEU A 210 27.56 -17.62 -1.64
N GLU A 211 28.43 -18.00 -0.71
CA GLU A 211 28.68 -19.39 -0.31
C GLU A 211 27.91 -19.77 0.97
N SER A 212 27.05 -18.89 1.48
CA SER A 212 26.27 -19.16 2.69
C SER A 212 25.34 -20.35 2.48
N LYS A 213 25.23 -21.23 3.48
CA LYS A 213 24.23 -22.32 3.48
C LYS A 213 22.81 -21.79 3.63
N GLU A 214 22.65 -20.60 4.21
CA GLU A 214 21.36 -19.94 4.37
C GLU A 214 20.92 -19.28 3.06
N ALA A 215 19.83 -19.78 2.47
CA ALA A 215 19.31 -19.27 1.20
C ALA A 215 18.98 -17.77 1.24
N LEU A 216 18.54 -17.25 2.39
CA LEU A 216 18.20 -15.83 2.54
C LEU A 216 19.43 -14.91 2.44
N GLN A 217 20.53 -15.28 3.11
CA GLN A 217 21.79 -14.52 3.03
C GLN A 217 22.41 -14.63 1.64
N ARG A 218 22.45 -15.85 1.09
CA ARG A 218 22.97 -16.12 -0.25
C ARG A 218 22.19 -15.38 -1.33
N GLY A 219 20.86 -15.40 -1.24
CA GLY A 219 19.98 -14.68 -2.15
C GLY A 219 20.11 -13.16 -2.03
N ALA A 220 20.20 -12.61 -0.83
CA ALA A 220 20.41 -11.18 -0.64
C ALA A 220 21.76 -10.71 -1.21
N ALA A 221 22.82 -11.50 -1.05
CA ALA A 221 24.13 -11.20 -1.62
C ALA A 221 24.12 -11.24 -3.15
N ALA A 222 23.52 -12.28 -3.72
CA ALA A 222 23.41 -12.43 -5.18
C ALA A 222 22.53 -11.34 -5.81
N GLU A 223 21.41 -10.99 -5.17
CA GLU A 223 20.56 -9.87 -5.58
C GLU A 223 21.33 -8.56 -5.53
N ALA A 224 22.06 -8.28 -4.43
CA ALA A 224 22.83 -7.05 -4.28
C ALA A 224 23.86 -6.86 -5.41
N PHE A 225 24.60 -7.91 -5.77
CA PHE A 225 25.52 -7.86 -6.92
C PHE A 225 24.80 -7.74 -8.26
N ALA A 226 23.66 -8.42 -8.44
CA ALA A 226 22.89 -8.32 -9.69
C ALA A 226 22.35 -6.91 -9.91
N ARG A 227 21.98 -6.21 -8.82
CA ARG A 227 21.48 -4.82 -8.83
C ARG A 227 22.59 -3.78 -8.98
N ALA A 228 23.81 -4.06 -8.53
CA ALA A 228 24.96 -3.16 -8.71
C ALA A 228 25.25 -2.90 -10.20
N ASN A 229 24.99 -3.91 -11.04
CA ASN A 229 24.87 -3.76 -12.48
C ASN A 229 26.10 -3.15 -13.18
N ASP A 230 27.31 -3.46 -12.72
CA ASP A 230 28.49 -3.30 -13.55
C ASP A 230 28.68 -4.54 -14.46
N LYS A 231 29.50 -4.40 -15.50
CA LYS A 231 29.66 -5.46 -16.51
C LYS A 231 30.16 -6.77 -15.91
N ASP A 232 31.10 -6.71 -14.97
CA ASP A 232 31.75 -7.89 -14.44
C ASP A 232 30.86 -8.58 -13.41
N THR A 233 30.16 -7.82 -12.56
CA THR A 233 29.17 -8.39 -11.63
C THR A 233 27.98 -8.99 -12.35
N ARG A 234 27.47 -8.36 -13.44
CA ARG A 234 26.41 -8.95 -14.26
C ARG A 234 26.78 -10.34 -14.78
N GLU A 235 27.93 -10.48 -15.45
CA GLU A 235 28.36 -11.76 -16.01
C GLU A 235 28.62 -12.81 -14.91
N ARG A 236 29.18 -12.39 -13.78
CA ARG A 236 29.35 -13.25 -12.60
C ARG A 236 28.00 -13.73 -12.07
N MET A 237 27.00 -12.85 -11.97
CA MET A 237 25.67 -13.21 -11.47
C MET A 237 24.89 -14.09 -12.45
N LYS A 238 25.08 -13.96 -13.77
CA LYS A 238 24.58 -14.93 -14.75
C LYS A 238 25.20 -16.31 -14.56
N ALA A 239 26.51 -16.37 -14.31
CA ALA A 239 27.20 -17.63 -14.03
C ALA A 239 26.72 -18.24 -12.70
N PHE A 240 26.49 -17.41 -11.67
CA PHE A 240 25.96 -17.84 -10.38
C PHE A 240 24.52 -18.35 -10.51
N LEU A 241 23.66 -17.63 -11.22
CA LEU A 241 22.27 -18.02 -11.53
C LEU A 241 22.19 -19.42 -12.15
N LYS A 242 23.13 -19.80 -13.02
CA LYS A 242 23.18 -21.14 -13.63
C LYS A 242 23.54 -22.25 -12.63
N LYS A 243 24.32 -21.93 -11.60
CA LYS A 243 24.80 -22.90 -10.59
C LYS A 243 23.86 -23.02 -9.40
N GLU A 244 23.14 -21.96 -9.06
CA GLU A 244 22.20 -21.95 -7.96
C GLU A 244 21.07 -22.98 -8.20
N THR A 245 20.70 -23.68 -7.13
CA THR A 245 19.69 -24.74 -7.15
C THR A 245 18.37 -24.30 -6.54
N ASP A 246 18.40 -23.33 -5.61
CA ASP A 246 17.21 -22.79 -4.97
C ASP A 246 16.45 -21.89 -5.96
N THR A 247 15.25 -22.31 -6.38
CA THR A 247 14.46 -21.59 -7.40
C THR A 247 14.03 -20.20 -6.96
N ASP A 248 13.87 -19.99 -5.65
CA ASP A 248 13.52 -18.71 -5.06
C ASP A 248 14.69 -17.72 -5.15
N VAL A 249 15.91 -18.18 -4.87
CA VAL A 249 17.15 -17.40 -5.06
C VAL A 249 17.38 -17.14 -6.55
N LYS A 250 17.20 -18.14 -7.42
CA LYS A 250 17.32 -17.96 -8.87
C LYS A 250 16.39 -16.87 -9.38
N LEU A 251 15.15 -16.85 -8.90
CA LEU A 251 14.19 -15.85 -9.35
C LEU A 251 14.60 -14.44 -8.90
N LEU A 252 15.08 -14.26 -7.66
CA LEU A 252 15.57 -12.96 -7.19
C LEU A 252 16.68 -12.42 -8.10
N ILE A 253 17.67 -13.26 -8.43
CA ILE A 253 18.78 -12.88 -9.31
C ILE A 253 18.27 -12.57 -10.73
N ALA A 254 17.41 -13.44 -11.27
CA ALA A 254 16.89 -13.27 -12.63
C ALA A 254 16.07 -11.98 -12.77
N LEU A 255 15.24 -11.66 -11.77
CA LEU A 255 14.49 -10.41 -11.73
C LEU A 255 15.42 -9.20 -11.68
N ALA A 256 16.45 -9.19 -10.83
CA ALA A 256 17.41 -8.09 -10.74
C ALA A 256 18.22 -7.91 -12.04
N LEU A 257 18.69 -8.98 -12.66
CA LEU A 257 19.41 -8.92 -13.94
C LEU A 257 18.56 -8.32 -15.07
N VAL A 258 17.24 -8.48 -15.04
CA VAL A 258 16.33 -7.86 -16.01
C VAL A 258 15.93 -6.44 -15.59
N ASN A 259 15.47 -6.24 -14.34
CA ASN A 259 14.95 -4.98 -13.79
C ASN A 259 16.00 -3.90 -13.54
N ASP A 260 17.25 -4.27 -13.31
CA ASP A 260 18.36 -3.33 -13.11
C ASP A 260 19.35 -3.50 -14.25
N GLY A 261 19.69 -4.76 -14.57
CA GLY A 261 20.69 -5.10 -15.57
C GLY A 261 20.29 -4.91 -17.03
N ARG A 262 18.98 -4.79 -17.31
CA ARG A 262 18.43 -4.79 -18.68
C ARG A 262 18.94 -5.99 -19.49
N ASP A 263 19.27 -7.11 -18.82
CA ASP A 263 19.81 -8.30 -19.48
C ASP A 263 18.68 -9.13 -20.09
N LYS A 264 18.55 -8.97 -21.40
CA LYS A 264 17.54 -9.63 -22.21
C LYS A 264 17.71 -11.14 -22.29
N GLU A 265 18.94 -11.65 -22.13
CA GLU A 265 19.24 -13.09 -22.21
C GLU A 265 18.66 -13.86 -21.01
N VAL A 266 18.32 -13.15 -19.93
CA VAL A 266 17.81 -13.74 -18.69
C VAL A 266 16.28 -13.87 -18.69
N VAL A 267 15.56 -13.19 -19.60
CA VAL A 267 14.10 -13.22 -19.67
C VAL A 267 13.52 -14.66 -19.80
N PRO A 268 14.08 -15.56 -20.64
CA PRO A 268 13.63 -16.95 -20.69
C PRO A 268 13.70 -17.68 -19.33
N GLU A 269 14.69 -17.36 -18.49
CA GLU A 269 14.81 -17.96 -17.16
C GLU A 269 13.77 -17.40 -16.18
N VAL A 270 13.42 -16.10 -16.29
CA VAL A 270 12.28 -15.51 -15.56
C VAL A 270 10.98 -16.22 -15.92
N ILE A 271 10.74 -16.44 -17.23
CA ILE A 271 9.57 -17.19 -17.73
C ILE A 271 9.57 -18.61 -17.18
N ARG A 272 10.70 -19.32 -17.17
CA ARG A 272 10.78 -20.68 -16.63
C ARG A 272 10.44 -20.72 -15.13
N LEU A 273 11.05 -19.83 -14.36
CA LEU A 273 10.95 -19.79 -12.89
C LEU A 273 9.56 -19.41 -12.37
N MET A 274 8.79 -18.61 -13.12
CA MET A 274 7.44 -18.17 -12.68
C MET A 274 6.50 -19.35 -12.35
N ALA A 275 6.72 -20.52 -12.97
CA ALA A 275 5.93 -21.74 -12.76
C ALA A 275 6.53 -22.71 -11.72
N GLU A 276 7.66 -22.36 -11.09
CA GLU A 276 8.40 -23.25 -10.17
C GLU A 276 8.55 -22.70 -8.74
N VAL A 277 8.39 -21.40 -8.55
CA VAL A 277 8.41 -20.76 -7.22
C VAL A 277 7.03 -20.81 -6.51
N PRO A 278 6.86 -20.40 -5.25
CA PRO A 278 5.54 -20.13 -4.69
C PRO A 278 4.76 -19.09 -5.50
N LEU A 279 3.43 -19.20 -5.56
CA LEU A 279 2.56 -18.38 -6.43
C LEU A 279 2.80 -16.87 -6.27
N GLU A 280 2.89 -16.38 -5.04
CA GLU A 280 3.15 -14.97 -4.72
C GLU A 280 4.45 -14.45 -5.36
N ARG A 281 5.48 -15.29 -5.46
CA ARG A 281 6.74 -14.96 -6.12
C ARG A 281 6.61 -15.06 -7.63
N GLY A 282 5.85 -16.04 -8.12
CA GLY A 282 5.54 -16.20 -9.55
C GLY A 282 4.84 -14.96 -10.12
N TRP A 283 3.92 -14.35 -9.37
CA TRP A 283 3.26 -13.11 -9.79
C TRP A 283 4.23 -11.94 -9.96
N ARG A 284 5.30 -11.84 -9.17
CA ARG A 284 6.34 -10.82 -9.38
C ARG A 284 7.07 -11.02 -10.72
N ALA A 285 7.29 -12.28 -11.11
CA ALA A 285 7.86 -12.61 -12.41
C ALA A 285 6.90 -12.24 -13.55
N GLU A 286 5.63 -12.61 -13.41
CA GLU A 286 4.59 -12.26 -14.40
C GLU A 286 4.40 -10.75 -14.54
N GLU A 287 4.42 -9.99 -13.44
CA GLU A 287 4.35 -8.54 -13.45
C GLU A 287 5.49 -7.91 -14.26
N LEU A 288 6.72 -8.39 -14.07
CA LEU A 288 7.85 -7.96 -14.88
C LEU A 288 7.62 -8.25 -16.37
N LEU A 289 7.18 -9.46 -16.71
CA LEU A 289 6.91 -9.83 -18.10
C LEU A 289 5.83 -8.94 -18.73
N TRP A 290 4.80 -8.57 -17.98
CA TRP A 290 3.79 -7.61 -18.42
C TRP A 290 4.33 -6.19 -18.60
N ARG A 291 5.22 -5.73 -17.73
CA ARG A 291 5.89 -4.43 -17.91
C ARG A 291 6.75 -4.40 -19.20
N ILE A 292 7.30 -5.55 -19.58
CA ILE A 292 8.07 -5.71 -20.83
C ILE A 292 7.13 -5.80 -22.04
N ALA A 293 6.06 -6.58 -21.94
CA ALA A 293 5.16 -6.88 -23.05
C ALA A 293 4.12 -5.78 -23.34
N GLY A 294 3.75 -4.99 -22.33
CA GLY A 294 2.62 -4.09 -22.40
C GLY A 294 1.33 -4.83 -22.79
N GLU A 295 0.55 -4.24 -23.69
CA GLU A 295 -0.76 -4.79 -24.12
C GLU A 295 -0.67 -6.05 -24.98
N GLU A 296 0.53 -6.39 -25.47
CA GLU A 296 0.77 -7.52 -26.37
C GLU A 296 1.01 -8.84 -25.62
N GLY A 297 1.07 -8.81 -24.28
CA GLY A 297 1.30 -10.02 -23.48
C GLY A 297 0.18 -11.07 -23.58
N PRO A 298 0.46 -12.34 -23.19
CA PRO A 298 -0.50 -13.45 -23.27
C PRO A 298 -1.77 -13.23 -22.45
N ALA A 299 -2.92 -13.73 -22.91
CA ALA A 299 -4.17 -13.64 -22.13
C ALA A 299 -4.28 -14.63 -20.96
N VAL A 300 -3.24 -15.44 -20.72
CA VAL A 300 -3.20 -16.47 -19.67
C VAL A 300 -2.31 -15.95 -18.55
N SER A 301 -2.67 -16.27 -17.30
CA SER A 301 -1.96 -15.86 -16.10
C SER A 301 -1.74 -17.04 -15.15
N LEU A 302 -0.84 -16.89 -14.19
CA LEU A 302 -0.58 -17.91 -13.17
C LEU A 302 -1.84 -18.22 -12.35
N GLY A 303 -2.24 -19.50 -12.36
CA GLY A 303 -3.29 -20.02 -11.49
C GLY A 303 -2.76 -20.68 -10.21
N ASN A 304 -3.68 -21.17 -9.38
CA ASN A 304 -3.38 -21.74 -8.06
C ASN A 304 -2.81 -23.18 -8.11
N ASP A 305 -2.81 -23.82 -9.27
CA ASP A 305 -2.37 -25.20 -9.47
C ASP A 305 -1.23 -25.30 -10.49
N LYS A 306 -0.46 -26.39 -10.44
CA LYS A 306 0.71 -26.58 -11.32
C LYS A 306 0.35 -26.56 -12.83
N PRO A 307 -0.71 -27.25 -13.31
CA PRO A 307 -1.08 -27.20 -14.73
C PRO A 307 -1.39 -25.79 -15.27
N SER A 308 -2.13 -24.98 -14.52
CA SER A 308 -2.44 -23.60 -14.92
C SER A 308 -1.19 -22.73 -14.95
N ARG A 309 -0.25 -22.94 -14.03
CA ARG A 309 1.04 -22.26 -14.01
C ARG A 309 1.95 -22.65 -15.18
N ASP A 310 1.98 -23.94 -15.52
CA ASP A 310 2.72 -24.45 -16.67
C ASP A 310 2.16 -23.88 -17.98
N LYS A 311 0.83 -23.80 -18.11
CA LYS A 311 0.18 -23.16 -19.25
C LYS A 311 0.56 -21.69 -19.38
N ALA A 312 0.57 -20.93 -18.28
CA ALA A 312 0.98 -19.52 -18.30
C ALA A 312 2.44 -19.36 -18.75
N ARG A 313 3.37 -20.16 -18.21
CA ARG A 313 4.78 -20.21 -18.67
C ARG A 313 4.87 -20.48 -20.16
N ASP A 314 4.15 -21.48 -20.65
CA ASP A 314 4.26 -21.90 -22.05
C ASP A 314 3.75 -20.81 -23.01
N GLU A 315 2.67 -20.11 -22.64
CA GLU A 315 2.18 -18.96 -23.41
C GLU A 315 3.14 -17.76 -23.36
N TRP A 316 3.75 -17.49 -22.22
CA TRP A 316 4.82 -16.49 -22.10
C TRP A 316 6.05 -16.85 -22.93
N ALA A 317 6.45 -18.12 -22.95
CA ALA A 317 7.57 -18.61 -23.76
C ALA A 317 7.29 -18.45 -25.26
N LYS A 318 6.07 -18.78 -25.70
CA LYS A 318 5.62 -18.54 -27.09
C LYS A 318 5.66 -17.05 -27.44
N TRP A 319 5.13 -16.20 -26.55
CA TRP A 319 5.15 -14.76 -26.74
C TRP A 319 6.58 -14.22 -26.85
N TRP A 320 7.49 -14.67 -25.97
CA TRP A 320 8.88 -14.27 -26.02
C TRP A 320 9.55 -14.66 -27.34
N ALA A 321 9.41 -15.91 -27.78
CA ALA A 321 9.98 -16.38 -29.04
C ALA A 321 9.50 -15.56 -30.25
N ALA A 322 8.26 -15.07 -30.23
CA ALA A 322 7.69 -14.24 -31.30
C ALA A 322 8.12 -12.75 -31.22
N ASN A 323 8.42 -12.25 -30.02
CA ASN A 323 8.57 -10.81 -29.78
C ASN A 323 9.95 -10.38 -29.29
N GLU A 324 10.88 -11.31 -29.00
CA GLU A 324 12.18 -10.97 -28.40
C GLU A 324 12.86 -9.84 -29.18
N LYS A 325 12.88 -9.85 -30.52
CA LYS A 325 13.57 -8.83 -31.31
C LYS A 325 12.97 -7.43 -31.19
N LYS A 326 11.68 -7.33 -30.83
CA LYS A 326 10.95 -6.06 -30.66
C LYS A 326 10.98 -5.55 -29.22
N VAL A 327 11.33 -6.41 -28.27
CA VAL A 327 11.37 -6.05 -26.85
C VAL A 327 12.50 -5.05 -26.60
N ASP A 328 12.10 -3.90 -26.04
CA ASP A 328 12.98 -2.86 -25.55
C ASP A 328 12.84 -2.77 -24.02
N LEU A 329 13.87 -3.22 -23.31
CA LEU A 329 13.89 -3.21 -21.84
C LEU A 329 14.10 -1.80 -21.27
N ALA A 330 14.51 -0.81 -22.07
CA ALA A 330 14.57 0.59 -21.62
C ALA A 330 13.17 1.13 -21.27
N LYS A 331 12.10 0.48 -21.74
CA LYS A 331 10.72 0.80 -21.31
C LYS A 331 10.48 0.54 -19.82
N LEU A 332 11.30 -0.28 -19.17
CA LEU A 332 11.24 -0.46 -17.72
C LEU A 332 11.60 0.82 -16.94
N ASP A 333 12.33 1.75 -17.58
CA ASP A 333 12.71 3.06 -17.04
C ASP A 333 11.64 4.14 -17.24
N GLN A 334 10.63 3.89 -18.09
CA GLN A 334 9.50 4.81 -18.19
C GLN A 334 8.86 4.90 -16.81
N GLU A 335 8.65 6.15 -16.33
CA GLU A 335 8.08 6.42 -15.02
C GLU A 335 6.81 5.59 -14.91
N SER A 336 6.92 4.52 -14.13
CA SER A 336 5.80 3.64 -13.99
C SER A 336 4.72 4.46 -13.31
N SER A 337 3.49 4.23 -13.70
CA SER A 337 2.34 4.60 -12.88
C SER A 337 2.51 4.11 -11.44
N TYR A 338 3.30 3.03 -11.24
CA TYR A 338 3.82 2.55 -9.96
C TYR A 338 4.63 3.64 -9.22
N GLY A 339 4.04 4.17 -8.15
CA GLY A 339 4.66 5.16 -7.26
C GLY A 339 4.06 6.55 -7.35
N LEU A 340 3.27 6.84 -8.38
CA LEU A 340 2.50 8.08 -8.48
C LEU A 340 1.41 8.12 -7.40
N THR A 341 1.15 9.31 -6.88
CA THR A 341 -0.05 9.55 -6.08
C THR A 341 -1.17 9.96 -7.03
N ILE A 342 -2.18 9.10 -7.18
CA ILE A 342 -3.34 9.37 -8.03
C ILE A 342 -4.41 10.02 -7.17
N VAL A 343 -4.80 11.24 -7.52
CA VAL A 343 -5.77 12.04 -6.76
C VAL A 343 -7.01 12.26 -7.61
N CYS A 344 -8.16 11.86 -7.08
CA CYS A 344 -9.46 12.24 -7.64
C CYS A 344 -9.86 13.58 -7.04
N GLU A 345 -10.13 14.54 -7.91
CA GLU A 345 -10.57 15.88 -7.52
C GLU A 345 -12.00 16.12 -8.00
N ALA A 346 -12.88 16.39 -7.04
CA ALA A 346 -14.24 16.79 -7.30
C ALA A 346 -14.28 18.27 -7.72
N PRO A 347 -15.25 18.72 -8.52
CA PRO A 347 -15.37 20.14 -8.82
C PRO A 347 -15.83 20.89 -7.56
N PHE A 348 -15.23 22.07 -7.30
CA PHE A 348 -15.54 22.88 -6.10
C PHE A 348 -16.93 23.52 -6.20
N ARG A 349 -17.31 23.95 -7.40
CA ARG A 349 -18.65 24.40 -7.78
C ARG A 349 -19.20 23.42 -8.83
N GLY A 350 -20.51 23.32 -9.01
CA GLY A 350 -21.11 22.36 -9.97
C GLY A 350 -20.36 22.29 -11.30
N GLY A 351 -20.16 21.08 -11.84
CA GLY A 351 -19.33 20.86 -13.01
C GLY A 351 -18.79 19.43 -13.09
N GLN A 352 -17.69 19.26 -13.83
CA GLN A 352 -16.99 17.99 -13.96
C GLN A 352 -15.68 18.04 -13.18
N GLY A 353 -15.34 16.94 -12.51
CA GLY A 353 -14.09 16.74 -11.81
C GLY A 353 -12.94 16.32 -12.74
N ARG A 354 -11.83 15.96 -12.12
CA ARG A 354 -10.62 15.47 -12.79
C ARG A 354 -9.88 14.44 -11.95
N VAL A 355 -8.95 13.74 -12.59
CA VAL A 355 -7.93 12.93 -11.92
C VAL A 355 -6.58 13.56 -12.23
N VAL A 356 -5.72 13.68 -11.22
CA VAL A 356 -4.34 14.13 -11.38
C VAL A 356 -3.38 13.09 -10.82
N ALA A 357 -2.21 12.96 -11.43
CA ALA A 357 -1.12 12.18 -10.86
C ALA A 357 -0.01 13.08 -10.39
N LEU A 358 0.46 12.82 -9.17
CA LEU A 358 1.54 13.55 -8.53
C LEU A 358 2.79 12.67 -8.46
N GLY A 359 3.94 13.26 -8.78
CA GLY A 359 5.24 12.66 -8.48
C GLY A 359 5.53 12.67 -6.98
N GLY A 360 6.64 12.03 -6.57
CA GLY A 360 7.11 12.05 -5.18
C GLY A 360 7.45 13.46 -4.66
N ASP A 361 7.67 14.41 -5.56
CA ASP A 361 7.86 15.84 -5.27
C ASP A 361 6.54 16.60 -5.05
N GLY A 362 5.39 15.92 -5.12
CA GLY A 362 4.06 16.52 -5.02
C GLY A 362 3.61 17.30 -6.26
N LYS A 363 4.40 17.32 -7.34
CA LYS A 363 4.05 18.05 -8.57
C LYS A 363 3.20 17.20 -9.51
N GLU A 364 2.25 17.86 -10.17
CA GLU A 364 1.42 17.25 -11.22
C GLU A 364 2.31 16.76 -12.38
N ARG A 365 2.17 15.48 -12.72
CA ARG A 365 2.82 14.84 -13.87
C ARG A 365 1.89 14.82 -15.07
N TRP A 366 0.63 14.50 -14.83
CA TRP A 366 -0.42 14.50 -15.84
C TRP A 366 -1.80 14.64 -15.17
N LYS A 367 -2.81 14.95 -15.99
CA LYS A 367 -4.21 15.05 -15.56
C LYS A 367 -5.19 14.58 -16.64
N VAL A 368 -6.37 14.15 -16.21
CA VAL A 368 -7.52 13.84 -17.05
C VAL A 368 -8.75 14.55 -16.51
N SER A 369 -9.33 15.46 -17.29
CA SER A 369 -10.47 16.30 -16.90
C SER A 369 -11.78 15.85 -17.56
N GLY A 370 -12.89 16.45 -17.13
CA GLY A 370 -14.20 16.19 -17.71
C GLY A 370 -14.80 14.87 -17.24
N LEU A 371 -14.62 14.58 -15.94
CA LEU A 371 -15.07 13.35 -15.29
C LEU A 371 -16.25 13.66 -14.37
N ASN A 372 -17.34 12.87 -14.44
CA ASN A 372 -18.46 13.08 -13.53
C ASN A 372 -18.28 12.28 -12.23
N TRP A 373 -17.76 12.97 -11.21
CA TRP A 373 -17.50 12.42 -9.88
C TRP A 373 -16.57 11.19 -9.89
N PRO A 374 -15.28 11.38 -10.28
CA PRO A 374 -14.32 10.28 -10.32
C PRO A 374 -14.05 9.74 -8.91
N MET A 375 -14.27 8.45 -8.68
CA MET A 375 -14.13 7.81 -7.36
C MET A 375 -12.84 7.03 -7.18
N ASP A 376 -12.29 6.51 -8.26
CA ASP A 376 -11.05 5.73 -8.29
C ASP A 376 -10.47 5.80 -9.71
N ALA A 377 -9.15 5.65 -9.82
CA ALA A 377 -8.47 5.61 -11.10
C ALA A 377 -7.19 4.77 -11.03
N VAL A 378 -6.97 3.99 -12.08
CA VAL A 378 -5.81 3.11 -12.24
C VAL A 378 -5.12 3.47 -13.54
N PRO A 379 -3.95 4.10 -13.50
CA PRO A 379 -3.20 4.36 -14.71
C PRO A 379 -2.64 3.03 -15.24
N LEU A 380 -2.66 2.88 -16.56
CA LEU A 380 -2.34 1.66 -17.30
C LEU A 380 -1.12 1.88 -18.19
N ALA A 381 -0.58 0.79 -18.73
CA ALA A 381 0.45 0.86 -19.76
C ALA A 381 -0.03 1.67 -20.99
N GLY A 382 0.91 2.25 -21.74
CA GLY A 382 0.60 2.96 -22.98
C GLY A 382 -0.05 4.34 -22.79
N LYS A 383 0.19 5.01 -21.66
CA LYS A 383 -0.40 6.32 -21.31
C LYS A 383 -1.93 6.31 -21.29
N LYS A 384 -2.50 5.24 -20.72
CA LYS A 384 -3.94 5.07 -20.55
C LYS A 384 -4.33 5.13 -19.09
N ILE A 385 -5.60 5.35 -18.81
CA ILE A 385 -6.14 5.35 -17.46
C ILE A 385 -7.54 4.75 -17.43
N LEU A 386 -7.80 3.88 -16.47
CA LEU A 386 -9.11 3.34 -16.17
C LEU A 386 -9.71 4.10 -14.98
N ILE A 387 -10.93 4.59 -15.11
CA ILE A 387 -11.55 5.51 -14.16
C ILE A 387 -12.96 5.02 -13.79
N ALA A 388 -13.30 5.07 -12.51
CA ALA A 388 -14.67 4.93 -12.02
C ALA A 388 -15.39 6.29 -12.03
N GLU A 389 -16.26 6.54 -13.02
CA GLU A 389 -17.10 7.74 -13.10
C GLU A 389 -18.46 7.48 -12.40
N HIS A 390 -18.51 7.77 -11.10
CA HIS A 390 -19.63 7.39 -10.23
C HIS A 390 -20.98 7.93 -10.68
N ASN A 391 -21.06 9.24 -10.93
CA ASN A 391 -22.32 9.89 -11.32
C ASN A 391 -22.67 9.68 -12.80
N ARG A 392 -21.81 9.01 -13.56
CA ARG A 392 -22.07 8.61 -14.94
C ARG A 392 -22.40 7.12 -15.08
N ASN A 393 -22.48 6.39 -13.96
CA ASN A 393 -22.77 4.96 -13.91
C ASN A 393 -21.89 4.13 -14.86
N ARG A 394 -20.58 4.42 -14.89
CA ARG A 394 -19.66 3.68 -15.75
C ARG A 394 -18.24 3.65 -15.24
N ILE A 395 -17.52 2.63 -15.68
CA ILE A 395 -16.06 2.69 -15.77
C ILE A 395 -15.68 3.11 -17.19
N VAL A 396 -14.57 3.85 -17.33
CA VAL A 396 -14.09 4.33 -18.62
C VAL A 396 -12.58 4.21 -18.70
N GLU A 397 -12.07 3.74 -19.82
CA GLU A 397 -10.66 3.82 -20.16
C GLU A 397 -10.43 4.99 -21.13
N ARG A 398 -9.45 5.84 -20.82
CA ARG A 398 -9.07 6.98 -21.66
C ARG A 398 -7.58 7.03 -21.90
N GLU A 399 -7.18 7.66 -23.01
CA GLU A 399 -5.81 8.15 -23.18
C GLU A 399 -5.58 9.31 -22.19
N ILE A 400 -4.46 9.28 -21.46
CA ILE A 400 -4.06 10.34 -20.53
C ILE A 400 -3.78 11.63 -21.31
N ASP A 401 -3.04 11.50 -22.41
CA ASP A 401 -2.74 12.58 -23.33
C ASP A 401 -3.83 12.62 -24.42
N GLY A 402 -4.63 13.68 -24.48
CA GLY A 402 -5.70 13.84 -25.50
C GLY A 402 -7.12 13.47 -25.03
N ASN A 403 -7.26 12.84 -23.85
CA ASN A 403 -8.55 12.56 -23.20
C ASN A 403 -9.55 11.75 -24.05
N LYS A 404 -9.04 11.01 -25.05
CA LYS A 404 -9.86 10.19 -25.93
C LYS A 404 -10.38 8.98 -25.17
N GLU A 405 -11.69 8.75 -25.24
CA GLU A 405 -12.30 7.52 -24.72
C GLU A 405 -11.90 6.34 -25.61
N ILE A 406 -11.35 5.29 -24.98
CA ILE A 406 -10.95 4.05 -25.63
C ILE A 406 -12.11 3.05 -25.56
N TRP A 407 -12.64 2.85 -24.35
CA TRP A 407 -13.86 2.06 -24.11
C TRP A 407 -14.50 2.45 -22.78
N SER A 408 -15.76 2.05 -22.57
CA SER A 408 -16.46 2.16 -21.30
C SER A 408 -17.40 0.98 -21.08
N GLU A 409 -17.76 0.74 -19.81
CA GLU A 409 -18.78 -0.23 -19.41
C GLU A 409 -19.68 0.34 -18.33
N MET A 410 -20.96 -0.03 -18.41
CA MET A 410 -21.97 0.41 -17.45
C MET A 410 -21.79 -0.31 -16.12
N ILE A 411 -21.62 0.47 -15.05
CA ILE A 411 -21.57 -0.02 -13.68
C ILE A 411 -22.41 0.93 -12.84
N ASN A 412 -23.33 0.42 -12.03
CA ASN A 412 -24.11 1.29 -11.17
C ASN A 412 -23.21 1.94 -10.12
N GLN A 413 -23.06 3.26 -10.21
CA GLN A 413 -22.35 4.10 -9.25
C GLN A 413 -21.02 3.47 -8.78
N PRO A 414 -20.02 3.27 -9.67
CA PRO A 414 -18.78 2.61 -9.33
C PRO A 414 -18.05 3.37 -8.21
N VAL A 415 -17.53 2.61 -7.24
CA VAL A 415 -16.78 3.13 -6.08
C VAL A 415 -15.30 2.79 -6.15
N ASN A 416 -14.95 1.69 -6.81
CA ASN A 416 -13.58 1.22 -7.02
C ASN A 416 -13.44 0.52 -8.36
N VAL A 417 -12.22 0.57 -8.92
CA VAL A 417 -11.87 -0.09 -10.18
C VAL A 417 -10.43 -0.58 -10.14
N GLY A 418 -10.13 -1.65 -10.88
CA GLY A 418 -8.75 -2.10 -11.04
C GLY A 418 -8.50 -2.87 -12.31
N ARG A 419 -7.21 -2.96 -12.65
CA ARG A 419 -6.67 -3.76 -13.74
C ARG A 419 -5.47 -4.53 -13.21
N LEU A 420 -5.50 -5.84 -13.34
CA LEU A 420 -4.35 -6.69 -13.04
C LEU A 420 -3.35 -6.65 -14.21
N PRO A 421 -2.07 -6.97 -13.98
CA PRO A 421 -1.08 -7.05 -15.05
C PRO A 421 -1.53 -7.92 -16.23
N ASN A 422 -2.24 -9.02 -15.95
CA ASN A 422 -2.80 -9.93 -16.95
C ASN A 422 -3.96 -9.38 -17.80
N GLY A 423 -4.34 -8.11 -17.59
CA GLY A 423 -5.42 -7.47 -18.30
C GLY A 423 -6.80 -7.70 -17.69
N VAL A 424 -6.95 -8.58 -16.68
CA VAL A 424 -8.21 -8.75 -15.96
C VAL A 424 -8.62 -7.41 -15.36
N THR A 425 -9.84 -7.00 -15.70
CA THR A 425 -10.43 -5.74 -15.23
C THR A 425 -11.49 -6.06 -14.23
N TRP A 426 -11.60 -5.26 -13.19
CA TRP A 426 -12.67 -5.42 -12.23
C TRP A 426 -13.20 -4.07 -11.78
N ALA A 427 -14.48 -4.05 -11.42
CA ALA A 427 -15.14 -2.87 -10.89
C ALA A 427 -16.10 -3.26 -9.78
N VAL A 428 -16.20 -2.38 -8.77
CA VAL A 428 -17.17 -2.48 -7.70
C VAL A 428 -18.13 -1.31 -7.83
N GLY A 429 -19.41 -1.62 -8.00
CA GLY A 429 -20.54 -0.69 -7.95
C GLY A 429 -21.25 -0.73 -6.60
N ARG A 430 -22.28 0.10 -6.44
CA ARG A 430 -23.12 0.12 -5.23
C ARG A 430 -23.82 -1.21 -4.94
N ASN A 431 -24.06 -2.01 -5.98
CA ASN A 431 -24.87 -3.22 -5.93
C ASN A 431 -24.18 -4.43 -6.58
N GLN A 432 -22.93 -4.31 -7.03
CA GLN A 432 -22.33 -5.37 -7.84
C GLN A 432 -20.81 -5.37 -7.83
N ILE A 433 -20.24 -6.53 -8.12
CA ILE A 433 -18.85 -6.71 -8.57
C ILE A 433 -18.93 -7.34 -9.96
N ILE A 434 -18.15 -6.81 -10.90
CA ILE A 434 -17.97 -7.45 -12.21
C ILE A 434 -16.47 -7.54 -12.49
N GLU A 435 -16.03 -8.71 -12.97
CA GLU A 435 -14.70 -8.93 -13.54
C GLU A 435 -14.79 -9.35 -15.00
N TRP A 436 -13.90 -8.81 -15.82
CA TRP A 436 -13.71 -9.19 -17.21
C TRP A 436 -12.33 -9.81 -17.42
N GLU A 437 -12.22 -10.78 -18.33
CA GLU A 437 -10.93 -11.34 -18.75
C GLU A 437 -9.98 -10.25 -19.29
N ARG A 438 -10.52 -9.29 -20.06
CA ARG A 438 -9.86 -8.05 -20.52
C ARG A 438 -10.91 -7.00 -20.86
N GLY A 439 -11.00 -5.93 -20.08
CA GLY A 439 -11.99 -4.87 -20.25
C GLY A 439 -11.88 -4.10 -21.57
N ASP A 440 -10.67 -3.99 -22.12
CA ASP A 440 -10.32 -3.23 -23.33
C ASP A 440 -10.57 -3.99 -24.63
N LYS A 441 -10.98 -5.27 -24.57
CA LYS A 441 -11.21 -6.08 -25.77
C LYS A 441 -12.69 -6.09 -26.18
N ASN A 442 -12.92 -6.02 -27.50
CA ASN A 442 -14.23 -6.31 -28.08
C ASN A 442 -14.62 -7.77 -27.81
N GLY A 443 -15.88 -8.01 -27.43
CA GLY A 443 -16.39 -9.35 -27.12
C GLY A 443 -15.88 -9.93 -25.79
N LYS A 444 -15.35 -9.09 -24.89
CA LYS A 444 -14.87 -9.47 -23.56
C LYS A 444 -15.89 -10.30 -22.79
N LYS A 445 -15.41 -11.34 -22.11
CA LYS A 445 -16.23 -12.18 -21.24
C LYS A 445 -16.12 -11.77 -19.79
N HIS A 446 -17.26 -11.85 -19.09
CA HIS A 446 -17.28 -11.79 -17.64
C HIS A 446 -16.67 -13.09 -17.11
N VAL A 447 -15.75 -12.95 -16.17
CA VAL A 447 -15.11 -14.08 -15.47
C VAL A 447 -15.59 -14.20 -14.02
N PHE A 448 -16.31 -13.18 -13.54
CA PHE A 448 -16.99 -13.16 -12.25
C PHE A 448 -18.05 -12.08 -12.22
N ASP A 449 -19.20 -12.42 -11.65
CA ASP A 449 -20.29 -11.51 -11.38
C ASP A 449 -20.79 -11.76 -9.96
N PHE A 450 -21.05 -10.68 -9.22
CA PHE A 450 -21.72 -10.71 -7.92
C PHE A 450 -22.73 -9.59 -7.89
N ASN A 451 -23.98 -9.90 -7.50
CA ASN A 451 -25.06 -8.93 -7.39
C ASN A 451 -25.58 -8.87 -5.95
N ARG A 452 -25.88 -7.66 -5.49
CA ARG A 452 -26.36 -7.32 -4.16
C ARG A 452 -27.50 -6.31 -4.25
N ASN A 453 -28.71 -6.74 -3.93
CA ASN A 453 -29.93 -5.95 -4.16
C ASN A 453 -30.11 -4.77 -3.19
N GLU A 454 -29.26 -4.64 -2.18
CA GLU A 454 -29.33 -3.60 -1.16
C GLU A 454 -28.77 -2.24 -1.62
N TYR A 455 -28.01 -2.20 -2.73
CA TYR A 455 -27.37 -0.98 -3.24
C TYR A 455 -26.58 -0.20 -2.18
N ASP A 456 -25.98 -0.91 -1.22
CA ASP A 456 -25.38 -0.35 -0.01
C ASP A 456 -23.85 -0.40 0.00
N ILE A 457 -23.20 -0.93 -1.04
CA ILE A 457 -21.73 -1.00 -1.11
C ILE A 457 -21.17 0.42 -1.24
N VAL A 458 -20.24 0.81 -0.37
CA VAL A 458 -19.58 2.12 -0.40
C VAL A 458 -18.10 2.04 -0.77
N ALA A 459 -17.51 0.85 -0.63
CA ALA A 459 -16.13 0.57 -1.00
C ALA A 459 -15.95 -0.92 -1.26
N GLY A 460 -14.94 -1.27 -2.06
CA GLY A 460 -14.52 -2.65 -2.20
C GLY A 460 -13.14 -2.77 -2.83
N ALA A 461 -12.49 -3.90 -2.58
CA ALA A 461 -11.20 -4.22 -3.16
C ALA A 461 -11.09 -5.71 -3.48
N ARG A 462 -10.36 -6.01 -4.54
CA ARG A 462 -10.01 -7.38 -4.90
C ARG A 462 -8.82 -7.85 -4.05
N LEU A 463 -8.94 -9.01 -3.43
CA LEU A 463 -7.86 -9.68 -2.70
C LEU A 463 -6.92 -10.41 -3.66
N LYS A 464 -5.70 -10.71 -3.21
CA LYS A 464 -4.68 -11.38 -4.03
C LYS A 464 -5.14 -12.74 -4.56
N ASN A 465 -5.82 -13.52 -3.73
CA ASN A 465 -6.39 -14.81 -4.09
C ASN A 465 -7.61 -14.72 -5.04
N GLY A 466 -8.06 -13.50 -5.34
CA GLY A 466 -9.19 -13.20 -6.23
C GLY A 466 -10.54 -13.06 -5.55
N ASP A 467 -10.65 -13.32 -4.25
CA ASP A 467 -11.82 -12.96 -3.47
C ASP A 467 -11.98 -11.43 -3.40
N TYR A 468 -13.09 -10.97 -2.84
CA TYR A 468 -13.36 -9.55 -2.65
C TYR A 468 -13.62 -9.22 -1.19
N VAL A 469 -13.19 -8.02 -0.79
CA VAL A 469 -13.68 -7.37 0.41
C VAL A 469 -14.64 -6.25 0.00
N LEU A 470 -15.79 -6.16 0.65
CA LEU A 470 -16.76 -5.08 0.48
C LEU A 470 -17.04 -4.40 1.81
N LEU A 471 -17.20 -3.09 1.80
CA LEU A 471 -17.72 -2.31 2.90
C LEU A 471 -19.10 -1.79 2.53
N THR A 472 -20.08 -1.98 3.41
CA THR A 472 -21.44 -1.51 3.21
C THR A 472 -21.77 -0.30 4.07
N GLN A 473 -22.73 0.48 3.62
CA GLN A 473 -23.33 1.59 4.35
C GLN A 473 -24.01 1.12 5.65
N ASN A 474 -24.40 -0.15 5.69
CA ASN A 474 -24.93 -0.84 6.88
C ASN A 474 -23.83 -1.35 7.83
N GLN A 475 -22.60 -0.80 7.71
CA GLN A 475 -21.47 -1.06 8.60
C GLN A 475 -21.00 -2.52 8.58
N GLN A 476 -21.17 -3.22 7.45
CA GLN A 476 -20.65 -4.58 7.29
C GLN A 476 -19.38 -4.57 6.45
N LEU A 477 -18.35 -5.24 6.95
CA LEU A 477 -17.18 -5.67 6.21
C LEU A 477 -17.38 -7.12 5.78
N LEU A 478 -17.55 -7.32 4.48
CA LEU A 478 -17.90 -8.60 3.88
C LEU A 478 -16.71 -9.17 3.13
N LYS A 479 -16.48 -10.48 3.24
CA LYS A 479 -15.60 -11.22 2.33
C LYS A 479 -16.45 -12.05 1.38
N VAL A 480 -16.25 -11.88 0.08
CA VAL A 480 -16.95 -12.59 -0.99
C VAL A 480 -15.96 -13.49 -1.71
N ASP A 481 -16.24 -14.79 -1.79
CA ASP A 481 -15.37 -15.74 -2.46
C ASP A 481 -15.58 -15.76 -3.99
N ARG A 482 -14.72 -16.51 -4.69
CA ARG A 482 -14.84 -16.73 -6.15
C ARG A 482 -16.11 -17.44 -6.60
N LYS A 483 -16.91 -18.00 -5.70
CA LYS A 483 -18.23 -18.60 -6.00
C LYS A 483 -19.37 -17.59 -5.82
N GLY A 484 -19.06 -16.36 -5.39
CA GLY A 484 -20.04 -15.32 -5.08
C GLY A 484 -20.69 -15.48 -3.71
N ALA A 485 -20.16 -16.35 -2.84
CA ALA A 485 -20.66 -16.53 -1.50
C ALA A 485 -20.02 -15.52 -0.53
N ILE A 486 -20.84 -14.93 0.35
CA ILE A 486 -20.33 -14.14 1.48
C ILE A 486 -19.83 -15.12 2.54
N THR A 487 -18.52 -15.28 2.67
CA THR A 487 -17.90 -16.23 3.61
C THR A 487 -17.63 -15.62 4.98
N LYS A 488 -17.57 -14.28 5.06
CA LYS A 488 -17.39 -13.52 6.30
C LYS A 488 -18.23 -12.25 6.28
N ALA A 489 -18.74 -11.89 7.44
CA ALA A 489 -19.43 -10.62 7.68
C ALA A 489 -19.09 -10.14 9.09
N HIS A 490 -18.48 -8.97 9.18
CA HIS A 490 -18.08 -8.35 10.45
C HIS A 490 -18.67 -6.95 10.55
N ASN A 491 -19.16 -6.57 11.73
CA ASN A 491 -19.57 -5.21 11.98
C ASN A 491 -18.33 -4.34 12.25
N VAL A 492 -18.18 -3.24 11.52
CA VAL A 492 -17.01 -2.35 11.68
C VAL A 492 -17.17 -1.31 12.80
N GLY A 493 -18.39 -1.13 13.31
CA GLY A 493 -18.65 -0.13 14.35
C GLY A 493 -18.20 1.29 13.97
N GLY A 494 -17.92 2.11 14.99
CA GLY A 494 -17.75 3.56 14.82
C GLY A 494 -19.09 4.22 14.49
N ASN A 495 -19.22 5.55 14.61
CA ASN A 495 -20.50 6.23 14.37
C ASN A 495 -20.89 6.28 12.86
N GLY A 496 -20.90 5.12 12.19
CA GLY A 496 -21.25 4.95 10.79
C GLY A 496 -20.06 4.84 9.83
N VAL A 497 -20.40 4.52 8.59
CA VAL A 497 -19.49 4.46 7.45
C VAL A 497 -19.77 5.64 6.53
N ASN A 498 -18.73 6.28 6.00
CA ASN A 498 -18.87 7.37 5.03
C ASN A 498 -19.34 6.81 3.67
N TYR A 499 -20.24 7.53 2.99
CA TYR A 499 -20.68 7.19 1.63
C TYR A 499 -19.51 7.11 0.64
N TYR A 500 -18.48 7.92 0.86
CA TYR A 500 -17.25 7.91 0.06
C TYR A 500 -16.13 7.13 0.74
N ALA A 501 -16.40 6.05 1.47
CA ALA A 501 -15.35 5.26 2.13
C ALA A 501 -14.41 4.53 1.15
N THR A 502 -13.26 4.06 1.63
CA THR A 502 -12.38 3.11 0.94
C THR A 502 -12.01 1.94 1.85
N VAL A 503 -11.62 0.84 1.22
CA VAL A 503 -10.94 -0.29 1.86
C VAL A 503 -9.60 -0.48 1.15
N ASP A 504 -8.50 -0.41 1.90
CA ASP A 504 -7.15 -0.68 1.41
C ASP A 504 -6.68 -2.05 1.92
N VAL A 505 -6.18 -2.90 1.03
CA VAL A 505 -5.76 -4.27 1.34
C VAL A 505 -4.28 -4.27 1.70
N LEU A 506 -3.96 -4.63 2.94
CA LEU A 506 -2.60 -4.53 3.46
C LEU A 506 -1.79 -5.80 3.15
N PRO A 507 -0.46 -5.69 3.00
CA PRO A 507 0.41 -6.86 2.82
C PRO A 507 0.32 -7.90 3.93
N SER A 508 -0.09 -7.49 5.14
CA SER A 508 -0.32 -8.36 6.29
C SER A 508 -1.55 -9.25 6.18
N GLY A 509 -2.40 -9.05 5.16
CA GLY A 509 -3.70 -9.71 5.01
C GLY A 509 -4.86 -9.02 5.74
N LYS A 510 -4.57 -7.99 6.54
CA LYS A 510 -5.59 -7.09 7.12
C LYS A 510 -6.09 -6.09 6.07
N VAL A 511 -7.14 -5.37 6.41
CA VAL A 511 -7.64 -4.24 5.61
C VAL A 511 -7.71 -2.97 6.43
N LEU A 512 -7.35 -1.84 5.83
CA LEU A 512 -7.54 -0.50 6.40
C LEU A 512 -8.83 0.10 5.87
N VAL A 513 -9.72 0.49 6.78
CA VAL A 513 -11.08 0.97 6.47
C VAL A 513 -11.25 2.40 6.94
N THR A 514 -11.80 3.25 6.07
CA THR A 514 -12.27 4.60 6.46
C THR A 514 -13.68 4.51 7.06
N LEU A 515 -13.83 4.89 8.32
CA LEU A 515 -15.11 5.06 9.00
C LEU A 515 -15.47 6.55 9.12
N MET A 516 -16.64 6.88 9.65
CA MET A 516 -17.07 8.27 9.79
C MET A 516 -16.11 9.13 10.63
N ASN A 517 -15.54 8.55 11.70
CA ASN A 517 -14.71 9.26 12.68
C ASN A 517 -13.32 8.64 12.90
N SER A 518 -12.97 7.58 12.19
CA SER A 518 -11.69 6.91 12.36
C SER A 518 -11.22 6.22 11.09
N LEU A 519 -9.94 5.92 11.07
CA LEU A 519 -9.31 4.94 10.18
C LEU A 519 -8.99 3.72 11.02
N THR A 520 -9.44 2.54 10.63
CA THR A 520 -9.27 1.33 11.45
C THR A 520 -8.84 0.15 10.60
N GLU A 521 -7.80 -0.55 11.05
CA GLU A 521 -7.42 -1.84 10.49
C GLU A 521 -8.33 -2.96 11.04
N PHE A 522 -8.72 -3.88 10.17
CA PHE A 522 -9.46 -5.08 10.53
C PHE A 522 -8.77 -6.32 9.99
N ASP A 523 -8.71 -7.37 10.81
CA ASP A 523 -8.49 -8.72 10.34
C ASP A 523 -9.75 -9.24 9.63
N LEU A 524 -9.62 -9.65 8.37
CA LEU A 524 -10.76 -10.09 7.56
C LEU A 524 -11.34 -11.44 7.98
N GLU A 525 -10.58 -12.27 8.70
CA GLU A 525 -11.00 -13.61 9.08
C GLU A 525 -11.71 -13.63 10.43
N SER A 526 -11.21 -12.82 11.37
CA SER A 526 -11.71 -12.75 12.74
C SER A 526 -12.53 -11.50 13.03
N GLY A 527 -12.47 -10.46 12.19
CA GLY A 527 -13.08 -9.15 12.44
C GLY A 527 -12.42 -8.33 13.55
N LYS A 528 -11.25 -8.77 14.06
CA LYS A 528 -10.56 -8.08 15.15
C LYS A 528 -9.91 -6.80 14.62
N THR A 529 -9.98 -5.74 15.42
CA THR A 529 -9.37 -4.46 15.08
C THR A 529 -7.87 -4.47 15.34
N GLY A 530 -7.12 -3.72 14.53
CA GLY A 530 -5.69 -3.48 14.67
C GLY A 530 -5.39 -2.01 14.95
N TRP A 531 -4.45 -1.44 14.20
CA TRP A 531 -4.15 0.00 14.26
C TRP A 531 -5.41 0.84 14.01
N SER A 532 -5.56 1.94 14.75
CA SER A 532 -6.66 2.87 14.58
C SER A 532 -6.20 4.31 14.84
N ALA A 533 -6.75 5.25 14.08
CA ALA A 533 -6.52 6.67 14.24
C ALA A 533 -7.83 7.46 14.14
N ASN A 534 -8.03 8.43 15.03
CA ASN A 534 -9.17 9.34 14.97
C ASN A 534 -9.00 10.30 13.78
N TYR A 535 -9.91 10.22 12.83
CA TYR A 535 -9.92 11.10 11.67
C TYR A 535 -11.34 11.19 11.12
N GLN A 536 -11.92 12.39 11.14
CA GLN A 536 -13.31 12.60 10.73
C GLN A 536 -13.44 12.77 9.23
N TYR A 537 -14.53 12.24 8.67
CA TYR A 537 -14.91 12.40 7.26
C TYR A 537 -13.82 12.02 6.26
N ALA A 538 -13.03 10.99 6.61
CA ALA A 538 -12.12 10.38 5.65
C ALA A 538 -12.92 9.82 4.46
N THR A 539 -12.37 10.00 3.26
CA THR A 539 -12.95 9.44 2.02
C THR A 539 -11.96 8.57 1.25
N SER A 540 -10.70 8.57 1.66
CA SER A 540 -9.73 7.55 1.26
C SER A 540 -8.67 7.42 2.36
N ALA A 541 -8.14 6.21 2.52
CA ALA A 541 -6.95 5.95 3.32
C ALA A 541 -6.13 4.85 2.66
N VAL A 542 -4.86 5.12 2.42
CA VAL A 542 -3.92 4.15 1.83
C VAL A 542 -2.66 4.09 2.68
N ARG A 543 -2.24 2.88 3.06
CA ARG A 543 -0.99 2.68 3.80
C ARG A 543 0.20 2.79 2.84
N LEU A 544 1.11 3.70 3.14
CA LEU A 544 2.34 3.91 2.40
C LEU A 544 3.43 2.92 2.85
N ARG A 545 4.41 2.67 1.98
CA ARG A 545 5.52 1.73 2.26
C ARG A 545 6.35 2.13 3.48
N ASN A 546 6.46 3.43 3.76
CA ASN A 546 7.14 3.95 4.95
C ASN A 546 6.32 3.74 6.25
N GLY A 547 5.12 3.17 6.17
CA GLY A 547 4.18 2.92 7.26
C GLY A 547 3.23 4.09 7.58
N ASN A 548 3.39 5.25 6.94
CA ASN A 548 2.47 6.39 7.06
C ASN A 548 1.17 6.12 6.28
N THR A 549 0.15 6.93 6.50
CA THR A 549 -1.16 6.75 5.84
C THR A 549 -1.54 8.00 5.08
N LEU A 550 -1.76 7.89 3.77
CA LEU A 550 -2.27 8.97 2.93
C LEU A 550 -3.79 9.02 3.05
N VAL A 551 -4.35 10.17 3.41
CA VAL A 551 -5.76 10.32 3.78
C VAL A 551 -6.40 11.47 3.02
N GLY A 552 -7.46 11.15 2.29
CA GLY A 552 -8.32 12.15 1.66
C GLY A 552 -9.53 12.49 2.52
N HIS A 553 -10.05 13.71 2.41
CA HIS A 553 -11.12 14.22 3.27
C HIS A 553 -12.24 14.85 2.46
N GLN A 554 -13.49 14.66 2.92
CA GLN A 554 -14.70 15.00 2.17
C GLN A 554 -14.85 16.50 1.86
N ASN A 555 -14.59 17.37 2.84
CA ASN A 555 -15.05 18.76 2.79
C ASN A 555 -13.96 19.84 2.74
N ASN A 556 -12.74 19.54 3.16
CA ASN A 556 -11.69 20.55 3.34
C ASN A 556 -10.78 20.72 2.11
N GLY A 557 -11.01 19.94 1.04
CA GLY A 557 -10.28 20.03 -0.22
C GLY A 557 -8.79 19.74 -0.08
N LYS A 558 -8.42 18.79 0.77
CA LYS A 558 -7.02 18.38 0.92
C LYS A 558 -6.84 16.88 1.11
N ILE A 559 -5.67 16.44 0.68
CA ILE A 559 -5.08 15.14 1.04
C ILE A 559 -3.98 15.42 2.05
N VAL A 560 -3.89 14.62 3.11
CA VAL A 560 -2.86 14.73 4.14
C VAL A 560 -2.14 13.40 4.29
N GLU A 561 -0.92 13.42 4.81
CA GLU A 561 -0.23 12.22 5.25
C GLU A 561 -0.24 12.18 6.78
N LEU A 562 -0.73 11.09 7.34
CA LEU A 562 -0.64 10.79 8.77
C LEU A 562 0.59 9.92 9.03
N ASP A 563 1.32 10.21 10.09
CA ASP A 563 2.37 9.33 10.57
C ASP A 563 1.82 8.00 11.10
N LYS A 564 2.73 7.14 11.57
CA LYS A 564 2.40 5.81 12.11
C LYS A 564 1.56 5.85 13.38
N ASP A 565 1.50 6.99 14.08
CA ASP A 565 0.68 7.19 15.27
C ASP A 565 -0.68 7.82 14.93
N GLY A 566 -0.94 8.07 13.64
CA GLY A 566 -2.17 8.68 13.16
C GLY A 566 -2.19 10.20 13.26
N LYS A 567 -1.05 10.85 13.48
CA LYS A 567 -0.95 12.31 13.55
C LYS A 567 -0.60 12.91 12.20
N PRO A 568 -1.17 14.06 11.81
CA PRO A 568 -0.79 14.73 10.57
C PRO A 568 0.71 15.07 10.54
N THR A 569 1.36 14.71 9.43
CA THR A 569 2.70 15.19 9.09
C THR A 569 2.62 16.62 8.53
N LYS A 570 3.76 17.17 8.11
CA LYS A 570 3.81 18.45 7.39
C LYS A 570 3.35 18.34 5.92
N TRP A 571 3.21 17.13 5.39
CA TRP A 571 2.81 16.95 3.99
C TRP A 571 1.29 17.10 3.85
N GLU A 572 0.87 17.99 2.96
CA GLU A 572 -0.50 18.07 2.47
C GLU A 572 -0.55 18.48 1.00
N TYR A 573 -1.62 18.11 0.31
CA TYR A 573 -1.90 18.50 -1.06
C TYR A 573 -3.28 19.14 -1.15
N ARG A 574 -3.36 20.36 -1.71
CA ARG A 574 -4.58 21.19 -1.78
C ARG A 574 -5.15 21.36 -3.19
N GLY A 575 -4.57 20.70 -4.18
CA GLY A 575 -4.92 20.93 -5.58
C GLY A 575 -4.06 22.02 -6.20
N THR A 576 -3.76 21.87 -7.49
CA THR A 576 -3.09 22.90 -8.31
C THR A 576 -4.07 23.90 -8.93
N ASP A 577 -5.37 23.63 -8.88
CA ASP A 577 -6.43 24.42 -9.50
C ASP A 577 -7.62 24.54 -8.54
N THR A 578 -7.95 25.78 -8.17
CA THR A 578 -8.99 26.10 -7.20
C THR A 578 -10.41 25.79 -7.66
N SER A 579 -10.59 25.45 -8.95
CA SER A 579 -11.86 24.98 -9.49
C SER A 579 -12.19 23.56 -9.01
N TYR A 580 -11.21 22.85 -8.47
CA TYR A 580 -11.32 21.49 -8.00
C TYR A 580 -10.96 21.38 -6.52
N ARG A 581 -11.43 20.31 -5.88
CA ARG A 581 -11.11 19.93 -4.51
C ARG A 581 -10.62 18.49 -4.50
N PRO A 582 -9.35 18.24 -4.12
CA PRO A 582 -8.91 16.90 -3.78
C PRO A 582 -9.79 16.32 -2.69
N PHE A 583 -10.27 15.09 -2.91
CA PHE A 583 -11.02 14.39 -1.88
C PHE A 583 -10.54 12.95 -1.71
N ARG A 584 -10.12 12.26 -2.79
CA ARG A 584 -9.54 10.92 -2.70
C ARG A 584 -8.14 10.84 -3.25
N ALA A 585 -7.29 10.02 -2.63
CA ALA A 585 -5.96 9.73 -3.12
C ALA A 585 -5.59 8.25 -2.96
N PHE A 586 -4.82 7.75 -3.92
CA PHE A 586 -4.36 6.37 -3.99
C PHE A 586 -2.88 6.32 -4.36
N LYS A 587 -2.18 5.28 -3.89
CA LYS A 587 -0.91 4.84 -4.46
C LYS A 587 -1.18 3.69 -5.40
N ARG A 588 -0.81 3.85 -6.67
CA ARG A 588 -0.92 2.83 -7.70
C ARG A 588 0.45 2.43 -8.19
#